data_AF-A0AAW1RYB3-F1
#
_entry.id   AF-A0AAW1RYB3-F1
#
_cell.length_a   1.000
_cell.length_b   1.000
_cell.length_c   1.000
_cell.angle_alpha   90.00
_cell.angle_beta   90.00
_cell.angle_gamma   90.00
#
_symmetry.space_group_name_H-M   'P 1'
#
loop_
_entity.id
_entity.type
_entity.pdbx_description
1 polymer ?
#
loop_
_entity_poly.entity_id
_entity_poly.type
_entity_poly.pdbx_seq_one_letter_code
_entity_poly.pdbx_strand_id
1 'polypeptide(L)'
;MAVGFQREDTVDSLRRERARLLNAIDHLLRSNAVLENELRSQSDSDLRDAVGENAVVIAKYRTKVAELEDEIEALEPGTRASMMGLPDGAAVYI
;
A
#
# COMPACT_ATOMS: atom_id res chain seq x y z
N MET A 1 -32.52 9.01 -3.13
CA MET A 1 -31.22 8.66 -3.74
C MET A 1 -30.10 9.36 -2.97
N ALA A 2 -29.63 8.81 -1.85
CA ALA A 2 -28.59 9.45 -1.01
C ALA A 2 -27.40 8.52 -0.66
N VAL A 3 -27.45 7.25 -1.09
CA VAL A 3 -26.48 6.23 -0.67
C VAL A 3 -25.18 6.29 -1.50
N GLY A 4 -25.23 6.81 -2.73
CA GLY A 4 -24.05 6.92 -3.60
C GLY A 4 -23.01 7.93 -3.12
N PHE A 5 -23.46 9.10 -2.66
CA PHE A 5 -22.59 10.20 -2.25
C PHE A 5 -21.75 9.87 -1.00
N GLN A 6 -22.36 9.23 0.00
CA GLN A 6 -21.65 8.81 1.23
C GLN A 6 -20.55 7.77 0.95
N ARG A 7 -20.76 6.90 -0.05
CA ARG A 7 -19.80 5.85 -0.42
C ARG A 7 -18.58 6.46 -1.12
N GLU A 8 -18.79 7.39 -2.04
CA GLU A 8 -17.74 8.07 -2.78
C GLU A 8 -16.81 8.86 -1.84
N ASP A 9 -17.39 9.64 -0.92
CA ASP A 9 -16.62 10.38 0.10
C ASP A 9 -15.78 9.46 0.99
N THR A 10 -16.30 8.27 1.31
CA THR A 10 -15.61 7.27 2.13
C THR A 10 -14.43 6.68 1.37
N VAL A 11 -14.63 6.24 0.13
CA VAL A 11 -13.57 5.70 -0.73
C VAL A 11 -12.46 6.72 -0.94
N ASP A 12 -12.80 7.99 -1.18
CA ASP A 12 -11.81 9.05 -1.35
C ASP A 12 -11.02 9.32 -0.07
N SER A 13 -11.67 9.23 1.09
CA SER A 13 -10.98 9.30 2.38
C SER A 13 -9.96 8.16 2.55
N LEU A 14 -10.36 6.92 2.24
CA LEU A 14 -9.49 5.74 2.31
C LEU A 14 -8.32 5.86 1.33
N ARG A 15 -8.56 6.33 0.10
CA ARG A 15 -7.51 6.58 -0.91
C ARG A 15 -6.51 7.63 -0.45
N ARG A 16 -6.98 8.73 0.16
CA ARG A 16 -6.10 9.76 0.74
C ARG A 16 -5.25 9.20 1.87
N GLU A 17 -5.83 8.37 2.73
CA GLU A 17 -5.08 7.75 3.82
C GLU A 17 -4.01 6.79 3.29
N ARG A 18 -4.38 5.94 2.33
CA ARG A 18 -3.45 5.05 1.64
C ARG A 18 -2.28 5.83 1.02
N ALA A 19 -2.58 6.93 0.33
CA ALA A 19 -1.54 7.77 -0.27
C ALA A 19 -0.61 8.40 0.79
N ARG A 20 -1.15 8.86 1.92
CA ARG A 20 -0.35 9.37 3.04
C ARG A 20 0.60 8.32 3.60
N LEU A 21 0.11 7.09 3.83
CA LEU A 21 0.93 5.99 4.35
C LEU A 21 2.01 5.57 3.36
N LEU A 22 1.70 5.50 2.06
CA LEU A 22 2.70 5.21 1.02
C LEU A 22 3.81 6.26 0.98
N ASN A 23 3.46 7.54 1.07
CA ASN A 23 4.45 8.62 1.14
C ASN A 23 5.32 8.53 2.40
N ALA A 24 4.73 8.16 3.55
CA ALA A 24 5.47 7.96 4.79
C ALA A 24 6.44 6.76 4.68
N ILE A 25 6.01 5.66 4.07
CA ILE A 25 6.86 4.50 3.80
C ILE A 25 8.05 4.89 2.91
N ASP A 26 7.79 5.60 1.81
CA ASP A 26 8.85 6.06 0.90
C ASP A 26 9.86 6.96 1.61
N HIS A 27 9.39 7.88 2.45
CA HIS A 27 10.26 8.73 3.26
C HIS A 27 11.14 7.92 4.22
N LEU A 28 10.57 6.95 4.95
CA LEU A 28 11.31 6.09 5.87
C LEU A 28 12.32 5.20 5.13
N LEU A 29 11.98 4.68 3.96
CA LEU A 29 12.90 3.89 3.13
C LEU A 29 14.10 4.72 2.66
N ARG A 30 13.85 5.96 2.22
CA ARG A 30 14.94 6.90 1.86
C ARG A 30 15.80 7.25 3.07
N SER A 31 15.19 7.49 4.22
CA SER A 31 15.91 7.74 5.47
C SER A 31 16.79 6.56 5.85
N ASN A 32 16.25 5.33 5.86
CA ASN A 32 17.02 4.12 6.16
C ASN A 32 18.17 3.91 5.18
N ALA A 33 18.00 4.20 3.89
CA ALA A 33 19.09 4.10 2.92
C ALA A 33 20.26 5.04 3.25
N VAL A 34 19.97 6.24 3.78
CA VAL A 34 21.01 7.17 4.25
C VAL A 34 21.69 6.63 5.50
N LEU A 35 20.91 6.19 6.49
CA LEU A 35 21.43 5.64 7.76
C LEU A 35 22.29 4.39 7.53
N GLU A 36 21.85 3.49 6.66
CA GLU A 36 22.60 2.29 6.27
C GLU A 36 23.92 2.63 5.56
N ASN A 37 23.95 3.71 4.78
CA ASN A 37 25.19 4.17 4.15
C ASN A 37 26.17 4.76 5.19
N GLU A 38 25.67 5.51 6.16
CA GLU A 38 26.46 6.00 7.30
C GLU A 38 27.01 4.83 8.13
N LEU A 39 26.19 3.80 8.39
CA LEU A 39 26.59 2.59 9.12
C LEU A 39 27.72 1.80 8.46
N ARG A 40 27.88 1.89 7.14
CA ARG A 40 29.00 1.28 6.41
C ARG A 40 30.32 2.01 6.67
N SER A 41 30.24 3.30 6.96
CA SER A 41 31.40 4.17 7.21
C SER A 41 31.80 4.17 8.68
N GLN A 42 30.82 4.03 9.57
CA GLN A 42 31.02 3.96 11.02
C GLN A 42 30.00 3.02 11.66
N SER A 43 30.45 2.09 12.49
CA SER A 43 29.52 1.24 13.26
C SER A 43 28.98 2.05 14.43
N ASP A 44 27.72 2.42 14.38
CA ASP A 44 27.00 3.19 15.40
C ASP A 44 25.77 2.40 15.87
N SER A 45 25.61 2.21 17.18
CA SER A 45 24.47 1.45 17.73
C SER A 45 23.15 2.19 17.54
N ASP A 46 23.16 3.50 17.71
CA ASP A 46 21.95 4.31 17.72
C ASP A 46 21.38 4.41 16.31
N LEU A 47 22.26 4.49 15.30
CA LEU A 47 21.84 4.43 13.89
C LEU A 47 21.26 3.05 13.52
N ARG A 48 21.81 1.95 14.07
CA ARG A 48 21.25 0.59 13.85
C ARG A 48 19.86 0.45 14.45
N ASP A 49 19.69 0.96 15.68
CA ASP A 49 18.40 0.91 16.37
C ASP A 49 17.38 1.75 15.61
N ALA A 50 17.74 2.95 15.15
CA ALA A 50 16.87 3.80 14.32
C ALA A 50 16.43 3.11 13.02
N VAL A 51 17.33 2.40 12.32
CA VAL A 51 16.97 1.62 11.12
C VAL A 51 15.99 0.51 11.46
N GLY A 52 16.21 -0.20 12.58
CA GLY A 52 15.35 -1.26 13.07
C GLY A 52 13.95 -0.76 13.45
N GLU A 53 13.86 0.35 14.18
CA GLU A 53 12.59 0.99 14.54
C GLU A 53 11.82 1.43 13.30
N ASN A 54 12.49 2.08 12.34
CA ASN A 54 11.90 2.48 11.07
C ASN A 54 11.38 1.28 10.28
N ALA A 55 12.09 0.14 10.29
CA ALA A 55 11.64 -1.08 9.64
C ALA A 55 10.33 -1.63 10.24
N VAL A 56 10.18 -1.57 11.57
CA VAL A 56 8.94 -1.94 12.26
C VAL A 56 7.79 -1.00 11.87
N VAL A 57 8.05 0.31 11.79
CA VAL A 57 7.04 1.29 11.37
C VAL A 57 6.61 1.05 9.92
N ILE A 58 7.56 0.81 9.00
CA ILE A 58 7.28 0.49 7.60
C ILE A 58 6.39 -0.76 7.51
N ALA A 59 6.69 -1.81 8.27
CA ALA A 59 5.89 -3.04 8.27
C ALA A 59 4.44 -2.76 8.71
N LYS A 60 4.24 -1.98 9.77
CA LYS A 60 2.90 -1.56 10.23
C LYS A 60 2.15 -0.76 9.17
N TYR A 61 2.82 0.19 8.53
CA TYR A 61 2.19 0.99 7.47
C TYR A 61 1.83 0.15 6.24
N ARG A 62 2.66 -0.84 5.87
CA ARG A 62 2.34 -1.78 4.78
C ARG A 62 1.12 -2.63 5.09
N THR A 63 1.00 -3.15 6.31
CA THR A 63 -0.21 -3.86 6.75
C THR A 63 -1.44 -2.96 6.65
N LYS A 64 -1.33 -1.71 7.12
CA LYS A 64 -2.44 -0.77 7.05
C LYS A 64 -2.83 -0.40 5.62
N VAL A 65 -1.85 -0.25 4.73
CA VAL A 65 -2.10 -0.03 3.30
C VAL A 65 -2.87 -1.21 2.70
N ALA A 66 -2.50 -2.45 3.01
CA ALA A 66 -3.21 -3.63 2.52
C ALA A 66 -4.67 -3.67 3.03
N GLU A 67 -4.90 -3.39 4.32
CA GLU A 67 -6.26 -3.27 4.87
C GLU A 67 -7.11 -2.20 4.16
N LEU A 68 -6.51 -1.04 3.86
CA LEU A 68 -7.20 0.04 3.15
C LEU A 68 -7.48 -0.34 1.69
N GLU A 69 -6.60 -1.08 1.04
CA GLU A 69 -6.81 -1.59 -0.32
C GLU A 69 -7.97 -2.58 -0.36
N ASP A 70 -8.03 -3.52 0.60
CA ASP A 70 -9.13 -4.46 0.74
C ASP A 70 -10.47 -3.75 1.00
N GLU A 71 -10.47 -2.70 1.84
CA GLU A 71 -11.67 -1.91 2.14
C GLU A 71 -12.15 -1.09 0.93
N ILE A 72 -11.23 -0.47 0.18
CA ILE A 72 -11.54 0.23 -1.08
C ILE A 72 -12.14 -0.75 -2.08
N GLU A 73 -11.56 -1.95 -2.24
CA GLU A 73 -12.05 -2.98 -3.15
C GLU A 73 -13.45 -3.48 -2.76
N ALA A 74 -13.71 -3.67 -1.47
CA ALA A 74 -15.02 -4.06 -0.97
C ALA A 74 -16.11 -2.99 -1.23
N LEU A 75 -15.73 -1.71 -1.24
CA LEU A 75 -16.62 -0.59 -1.54
C LEU A 75 -16.81 -0.33 -3.04
N GLU A 76 -15.84 -0.74 -3.87
CA GLU A 76 -15.85 -0.65 -5.33
C GLU A 76 -15.68 -2.03 -6.01
N PRO A 77 -16.64 -2.97 -5.84
CA PRO A 77 -16.59 -4.28 -6.48
C PRO A 77 -16.84 -4.13 -7.99
N GLY A 78 -15.80 -3.82 -8.75
CA GLY A 78 -15.91 -3.62 -10.20
C GLY A 78 -14.58 -3.54 -10.95
N THR A 79 -13.47 -3.24 -10.28
CA THR A 79 -12.23 -2.89 -10.98
C THR A 79 -11.40 -4.11 -11.43
N ARG A 80 -11.57 -5.30 -10.82
CA ARG A 80 -10.85 -6.53 -11.22
C ARG A 80 -11.67 -7.51 -12.09
N ALA A 81 -13.00 -7.48 -12.02
CA ALA A 81 -13.85 -8.41 -12.79
C ALA A 81 -13.70 -8.24 -14.32
N SER A 82 -13.31 -7.05 -14.80
CA SER A 82 -13.08 -6.79 -16.22
C SER A 82 -11.72 -7.27 -16.77
N MET A 83 -10.76 -7.68 -15.93
CA MET A 83 -9.46 -8.22 -16.40
C MET A 83 -9.37 -9.74 -16.41
N MET A 84 -10.34 -10.45 -15.80
CA MET A 84 -10.40 -11.92 -15.75
C MET A 84 -11.63 -12.47 -16.51
N GLY A 85 -12.10 -11.72 -17.51
CA GLY A 85 -13.19 -12.07 -18.40
C GLY A 85 -12.71 -12.47 -19.79
N LEU A 86 -11.86 -13.48 -19.90
CA LEU A 86 -11.78 -14.30 -21.11
C LEU A 86 -12.43 -15.65 -20.77
N PRO A 87 -13.62 -15.95 -21.30
CA PRO A 87 -14.10 -17.33 -21.29
C PRO A 87 -13.16 -18.14 -22.19
N ASP A 88 -12.43 -19.07 -21.59
CA ASP A 88 -11.80 -20.20 -22.27
C ASP A 88 -12.92 -20.99 -22.96
N GLY A 89 -13.19 -20.65 -24.22
CA GLY A 89 -14.40 -21.10 -24.89
C GLY A 89 -14.57 -20.60 -26.32
N ALA A 90 -13.47 -20.50 -27.09
CA ALA A 90 -13.55 -20.29 -28.53
C ALA A 90 -13.16 -21.58 -29.28
N ALA A 91 -14.14 -22.46 -29.38
CA ALA A 91 -14.43 -23.37 -30.50
C ALA A 91 -13.24 -23.96 -31.30
N VAL A 92 -12.90 -25.21 -31.00
CA VAL A 92 -12.46 -26.15 -32.04
C VAL A 92 -13.72 -26.67 -32.72
N TYR A 93 -14.04 -26.13 -33.89
CA TYR A 93 -14.94 -26.79 -34.83
C TYR A 93 -14.16 -27.96 -35.46
N ILE A 94 -14.63 -29.18 -35.18
CA ILE A 94 -14.34 -30.40 -35.95
C ILE A 94 -14.92 -30.28 -37.36
#